data_AF-A0A922T0G5-F1
#
_entry.id   AF-A0A922T0G5-F1
#
_cell.length_a   1.000
_cell.length_b   1.000
_cell.length_c   1.000
_cell.angle_alpha   90.00
_cell.angle_beta   90.00
_cell.angle_gamma   90.00
#
_symmetry.space_group_name_H-M   'P 1'
#
loop_
_entity.id
_entity.type
_entity.pdbx_description
1 polymer ?
#
loop_
_entity_poly.entity_id
_entity_poly.type
_entity_poly.pdbx_seq_one_letter_code
_entity_poly.pdbx_strand_id
1 'polypeptide(L)'
;MPRRQRSIQTSREGRLSLAIASYRNNPKQSVRALAAAYDVPKSTLQTRLHGVQPRSEILSTRRKLSPIEEQSLVQWILDLDRRGFSPHIIDVRRMADTLLAARGQDPPPQPVSKN
;
A
#
# COMPACT_ATOMS: atom_id res chain seq x y z
N MET A 1 -11.14 6.17 -16.83
CA MET A 1 -12.04 5.30 -16.04
C MET A 1 -11.77 5.53 -14.56
N PRO A 2 -12.72 6.05 -13.76
CA PRO A 2 -12.48 6.23 -12.33
C PRO A 2 -12.46 4.86 -11.65
N ARG A 3 -11.39 4.61 -10.90
CA ARG A 3 -11.17 3.42 -10.10
C ARG A 3 -12.29 3.37 -9.06
N ARG A 4 -13.22 2.40 -9.17
CA ARG A 4 -14.26 2.14 -8.15
C ARG A 4 -13.57 2.10 -6.79
N GLN A 5 -13.76 3.15 -5.97
CA GLN A 5 -13.47 3.10 -4.55
C GLN A 5 -14.39 2.02 -3.99
N ARG A 6 -13.87 0.79 -3.89
CA ARG A 6 -14.57 -0.30 -3.20
C ARG A 6 -14.82 0.20 -1.79
N SER A 7 -16.09 0.34 -1.46
CA SER A 7 -16.66 0.69 -0.17
C SER A 7 -15.76 0.21 0.97
N ILE A 8 -15.23 1.17 1.73
CA ILE A 8 -14.43 0.95 2.95
C ILE A 8 -15.16 0.00 3.93
N GLN A 9 -16.49 -0.11 3.82
CA GLN A 9 -17.37 -0.94 4.64
C GLN A 9 -17.43 -2.43 4.25
N THR A 10 -17.15 -2.82 3.00
CA THR A 10 -17.16 -4.25 2.59
C THR A 10 -15.81 -4.94 2.76
N SER A 11 -14.75 -4.16 3.03
CA SER A 11 -13.42 -4.70 3.29
C SER A 11 -13.35 -5.32 4.69
N ARG A 12 -12.77 -6.52 4.79
CA ARG A 12 -12.49 -7.19 6.07
C ARG A 12 -11.72 -6.30 7.05
N GLU A 13 -10.78 -5.50 6.55
CA GLU A 13 -10.01 -4.55 7.37
C GLU A 13 -10.89 -3.39 7.84
N GLY A 14 -11.87 -2.93 7.06
CA GLY A 14 -12.79 -1.87 7.49
C GLY A 14 -13.67 -2.30 8.67
N ARG A 15 -14.16 -3.55 8.65
CA ARG A 15 -14.90 -4.13 9.78
C ARG A 15 -14.02 -4.27 11.03
N LEU A 16 -12.75 -4.65 10.87
CA LEU A 16 -11.78 -4.69 11.96
C LEU A 16 -11.51 -3.30 12.55
N SER A 17 -11.31 -2.28 11.71
CA SER A 17 -11.13 -0.90 12.16
C SER A 17 -12.33 -0.40 12.96
N LEU A 18 -13.54 -0.72 12.52
CA LEU A 18 -14.77 -0.36 13.23
C LEU A 18 -14.88 -1.10 14.57
N ALA A 19 -14.57 -2.39 14.62
CA ALA A 19 -14.55 -3.16 15.86
C ALA A 19 -13.53 -2.63 16.88
N ILE A 20 -12.35 -2.20 16.43
CA ILE A 20 -11.33 -1.58 17.28
C ILE A 20 -11.80 -0.23 17.82
N ALA A 21 -12.42 0.61 16.97
CA ALA A 21 -12.98 1.89 17.40
C ALA A 21 -14.05 1.70 18.48
N SER A 22 -14.94 0.72 18.30
CA SER A 22 -15.97 0.39 19.29
C SER A 22 -15.39 -0.15 20.60
N TYR A 23 -14.34 -0.97 20.55
CA TYR A 23 -13.62 -1.42 21.75
C TYR A 23 -13.03 -0.25 22.54
N ARG A 24 -12.44 0.74 21.85
CA ARG A 24 -11.87 1.94 22.49
C ARG A 24 -12.94 2.82 23.13
N ASN A 25 -14.10 2.96 22.48
CA ASN A 25 -15.22 3.75 23.00
C ASN A 25 -15.92 3.07 24.19
N ASN A 26 -15.89 1.73 24.27
CA ASN A 26 -16.56 0.97 25.31
C ASN A 26 -15.71 -0.24 25.76
N PRO A 27 -14.70 -0.02 26.62
CA PRO A 27 -13.75 -1.07 27.02
C PRO A 27 -14.36 -2.17 27.89
N LYS A 28 -15.60 -1.99 28.36
CA LYS A 28 -16.35 -3.01 29.12
C LYS A 28 -16.91 -4.13 28.23
N GLN A 29 -16.93 -3.95 26.90
CA GLN A 29 -17.43 -4.96 25.97
C GLN A 29 -16.41 -6.07 25.75
N SER A 30 -16.89 -7.32 25.71
CA SER A 30 -16.02 -8.45 25.42
C SER A 30 -15.56 -8.45 23.96
N VAL A 31 -14.29 -8.79 23.74
CA VAL A 31 -13.73 -8.94 22.38
C VAL A 31 -14.51 -9.98 21.56
N ARG A 32 -15.07 -11.01 22.22
CA ARG A 32 -15.92 -12.03 21.57
C ARG A 32 -17.25 -11.42 21.08
N ALA A 33 -17.89 -10.57 21.88
CA ALA A 33 -19.14 -9.91 21.47
C ALA A 33 -18.91 -8.95 20.30
N LEU A 34 -17.82 -8.18 20.33
CA LEU A 34 -17.43 -7.30 19.22
C LEU A 34 -17.11 -8.09 17.96
N ALA A 35 -16.38 -9.19 18.08
CA ALA A 35 -16.06 -10.06 16.96
C ALA A 35 -17.34 -10.59 16.27
N ALA A 36 -18.33 -11.01 17.05
CA ALA A 36 -19.63 -11.45 16.54
C ALA A 36 -20.44 -10.29 15.93
N ALA A 37 -20.49 -9.13 16.58
CA ALA A 37 -21.24 -7.97 16.11
C ALA A 37 -20.73 -7.40 14.78
N TYR A 38 -19.42 -7.45 14.55
CA TYR A 38 -18.77 -6.94 13.33
C TYR A 38 -18.43 -8.03 12.31
N ASP A 39 -18.84 -9.28 12.55
CA ASP A 39 -18.54 -10.43 11.70
C ASP A 39 -17.03 -10.53 11.36
N VAL A 40 -16.19 -10.53 12.40
CA VAL A 40 -14.73 -10.66 12.27
C VAL A 40 -14.19 -11.79 13.14
N PRO A 41 -13.15 -12.52 12.70
CA PRO A 41 -12.54 -13.54 13.56
C PRO A 41 -11.96 -12.93 14.83
N LYS A 42 -12.32 -13.48 15.99
CA LYS A 42 -11.84 -13.03 17.32
C LYS A 42 -10.31 -12.96 17.36
N SER A 43 -9.63 -13.98 16.83
CA SER A 43 -8.16 -14.05 16.81
C SER A 43 -7.56 -12.85 16.06
N THR A 44 -8.12 -12.49 14.90
CA THR A 44 -7.67 -11.33 14.13
C THR A 44 -7.91 -10.03 14.88
N LEU A 45 -9.07 -9.88 15.53
CA LEU A 45 -9.37 -8.69 16.34
C LEU A 45 -8.42 -8.55 17.52
N GLN A 46 -8.12 -9.64 18.24
CA GLN A 46 -7.14 -9.63 19.33
C GLN A 46 -5.74 -9.22 18.84
N THR A 47 -5.26 -9.83 17.75
CA THR A 47 -3.97 -9.48 17.13
C THR A 47 -3.89 -7.99 16.78
N ARG A 48 -4.98 -7.40 16.27
CA ARG A 48 -5.06 -5.97 15.97
C ARG A 48 -5.07 -5.10 17.23
N LEU A 49 -5.77 -5.52 18.29
CA LEU A 49 -5.77 -4.83 19.58
C LEU A 49 -4.38 -4.83 20.25
N HIS A 50 -3.58 -5.87 20.01
CA HIS A 50 -2.17 -5.94 20.41
C HIS A 50 -1.22 -5.09 19.53
N GLY A 51 -1.74 -4.34 18.56
CA GLY A 51 -0.96 -3.40 17.74
C GLY A 51 -0.34 -4.00 16.48
N VAL A 52 -0.68 -5.23 16.11
CA VAL A 52 -0.18 -5.84 14.88
C VAL A 52 -0.89 -5.23 13.67
N GLN A 53 -0.11 -4.56 12.83
CA GLN A 53 -0.57 -3.90 11.62
C GLN A 53 -1.00 -4.91 10.53
N PRO A 54 -1.87 -4.51 9.60
CA PRO A 54 -2.19 -5.35 8.45
C PRO A 54 -0.97 -5.53 7.55
N ARG A 55 -0.89 -6.71 6.91
CA ARG A 55 0.23 -7.05 6.03
C ARG A 55 0.39 -6.08 4.85
N SER A 56 -0.69 -5.41 4.44
CA SER A 56 -0.68 -4.36 3.43
C SER A 56 0.07 -3.10 3.86
N GLU A 57 0.10 -2.81 5.16
CA GLU A 57 0.78 -1.64 5.72
C GLU A 57 2.20 -1.97 6.17
N ILE A 58 2.47 -3.24 6.48
CA ILE A 58 3.83 -3.70 6.78
C ILE A 58 4.67 -3.65 5.51
N LEU A 59 5.67 -2.78 5.50
CA LEU A 59 6.69 -2.76 4.46
C LEU A 59 7.39 -4.12 4.42
N SER A 60 7.34 -4.77 3.26
CA SER A 60 8.10 -6.00 3.04
C SER A 60 9.59 -5.71 3.22
N THR A 61 10.29 -6.48 4.05
CA THR A 61 11.74 -6.35 4.29
C THR A 61 12.56 -6.45 3.00
N ARG A 62 12.01 -7.08 1.95
CA ARG A 62 12.67 -7.23 0.64
C ARG A 62 12.39 -6.08 -0.34
N ARG A 63 11.61 -5.08 0.07
CA ARG A 63 11.25 -3.95 -0.78
C ARG A 63 12.38 -2.91 -0.79
N LYS A 64 12.99 -2.70 -1.95
CA LYS A 64 14.08 -1.72 -2.13
C LYS A 64 13.55 -0.29 -2.35
N LEU A 65 12.47 -0.16 -3.12
CA LEU A 65 11.84 1.11 -3.44
C LEU A 65 10.90 1.58 -2.33
N SER A 66 10.80 2.89 -2.13
CA SER A 66 9.84 3.48 -1.19
C SER A 66 8.40 3.43 -1.75
N PRO A 67 7.35 3.61 -0.93
CA PRO A 67 5.98 3.89 -1.40
C PRO A 67 5.92 4.97 -2.48
N ILE A 68 6.68 6.04 -2.28
CA ILE A 68 6.68 7.21 -3.15
C ILE A 68 7.34 6.89 -4.49
N GLU A 69 8.49 6.22 -4.48
CA GLU A 69 9.20 5.84 -5.70
C GLU A 69 8.41 4.84 -6.55
N GLU A 70 7.77 3.85 -5.93
CA GLU A 70 6.90 2.93 -6.67
C GLU A 70 5.71 3.68 -7.29
N GLN A 71 5.15 4.65 -6.59
CA GLN A 71 4.08 5.48 -7.13
C GLN A 71 4.56 6.31 -8.34
N SER A 72 5.77 6.87 -8.27
CA SER A 72 6.41 7.57 -9.40
C SER A 72 6.65 6.63 -10.59
N LEU A 73 7.11 5.40 -10.33
CA LEU A 73 7.34 4.39 -11.36
C LEU A 73 6.02 3.99 -12.04
N VAL A 74 4.94 3.78 -11.28
CA VAL A 74 3.60 3.50 -11.81
C VAL A 74 3.10 4.66 -12.66
N GLN A 75 3.26 5.89 -12.20
CA GLN A 75 2.83 7.07 -12.94
C GLN A 75 3.58 7.17 -14.28
N TRP A 76 4.89 6.96 -14.26
CA TRP A 76 5.72 6.94 -15.47
C TRP A 76 5.27 5.85 -16.46
N ILE A 77 4.99 4.63 -15.99
CA ILE A 77 4.45 3.53 -16.81
C ILE A 77 3.11 3.92 -17.46
N LEU A 78 2.19 4.49 -16.68
CA LEU A 78 0.89 4.94 -17.19
C LEU A 78 1.04 6.05 -18.23
N ASP A 79 2.02 6.93 -18.07
CA ASP A 79 2.28 7.99 -19.02
C ASP A 79 2.96 7.49 -20.31
N LEU A 80 3.74 6.40 -20.25
CA LEU A 80 4.22 5.71 -21.46
C LEU A 80 3.08 5.07 -22.24
N ASP A 81 2.19 4.35 -21.54
CA ASP A 81 1.02 3.70 -22.14
C ASP A 81 0.11 4.73 -22.83
N ARG A 82 -0.15 5.87 -22.16
CA ARG A 82 -0.90 7.00 -22.74
C ARG A 82 -0.27 7.58 -24.01
N ARG A 83 1.06 7.52 -24.14
CA ARG A 83 1.80 7.99 -25.31
C ARG A 83 1.88 6.93 -26.42
N GLY A 84 1.27 5.77 -26.22
CA GLY A 84 1.29 4.65 -27.18
C GLY A 84 2.56 3.81 -27.11
N PHE A 85 3.40 3.99 -26.10
CA PHE A 85 4.60 3.18 -25.90
C PHE A 85 4.31 2.06 -24.91
N SER A 86 4.43 0.80 -25.36
CA SER A 86 4.33 -0.35 -24.46
C SER A 86 5.59 -0.39 -23.56
N PRO A 87 5.44 -0.28 -22.23
CA PRO A 87 6.57 -0.34 -21.30
C PRO A 87 7.20 -1.74 -21.34
N HIS A 88 8.49 -1.82 -21.64
CA HIS A 88 9.23 -3.08 -21.56
C HIS A 88 9.77 -3.29 -20.15
N ILE A 89 9.86 -4.55 -19.71
CA ILE A 89 10.37 -4.94 -18.38
C ILE A 89 11.77 -4.37 -18.12
N ILE A 90 12.61 -4.29 -19.17
CA ILE A 90 13.96 -3.75 -19.10
C ILE A 90 13.94 -2.26 -18.78
N ASP A 91 13.05 -1.49 -19.40
CA ASP A 91 12.96 -0.04 -19.19
C ASP A 91 12.40 0.28 -17.80
N VAL A 92 11.42 -0.50 -17.34
CA VAL A 92 10.91 -0.41 -15.96
C VAL A 92 12.01 -0.70 -14.94
N ARG A 93 12.84 -1.73 -15.18
CA ARG A 93 13.98 -2.03 -14.31
C ARG A 93 15.00 -0.90 -14.30
N ARG A 94 15.38 -0.38 -15.47
CA ARG A 94 16.30 0.77 -15.58
C ARG A 94 15.76 1.98 -14.83
N MET A 95 14.47 2.29 -14.97
CA MET A 95 13.85 3.41 -14.26
C MET A 95 13.87 3.19 -12.73
N ALA A 96 13.56 1.99 -12.26
CA ALA A 96 13.67 1.63 -10.85
C ALA A 96 15.11 1.77 -10.33
N ASP A 97 16.11 1.31 -11.09
CA ASP A 97 17.52 1.42 -10.73
C ASP A 97 17.98 2.90 -10.72
N THR A 98 17.48 3.74 -11.64
CA THR A 98 17.75 5.19 -11.61
C THR A 98 17.12 5.87 -10.38
N LEU A 99 15.92 5.48 -9.95
CA LEU A 99 15.31 5.99 -8.73
C LEU A 99 16.12 5.58 -7.49
N LEU A 100 16.62 4.35 -7.45
CA LEU A 100 17.49 3.88 -6.38
C LEU A 100 18.84 4.62 -6.35
N ALA A 101 19.44 4.85 -7.52
CA ALA A 101 20.70 5.59 -7.63
C ALA A 101 20.53 7.06 -7.20
N ALA A 102 19.42 7.70 -7.59
CA ALA A 102 19.12 9.08 -7.22
C ALA A 102 18.92 9.26 -5.69
N ARG A 103 18.48 8.22 -4.97
CA ARG A 103 18.35 8.29 -3.50
C ARG A 103 19.69 8.52 -2.78
N GLY A 104 20.82 8.14 -3.41
CA GLY A 104 22.17 8.32 -2.87
C GLY A 104 22.92 9.53 -3.40
N GLN A 105 22.34 10.32 -4.31
CA GLN A 105 22.98 11.48 -4.93
C GLN A 105 22.03 12.69 -4.97
N ASP A 106 22.38 13.76 -4.28
CA ASP A 106 22.06 15.11 -4.78
C ASP A 106 23.06 15.39 -5.94
N PRO A 107 22.70 15.50 -7.24
CA PRO A 107 21.41 15.74 -7.91
C PRO A 107 20.95 14.60 -8.87
N PRO A 108 19.75 14.69 -9.51
CA PRO A 108 19.23 13.63 -10.40
C PRO A 108 20.05 13.45 -11.69
N PRO A 109 20.35 12.20 -12.11
CA PRO A 109 21.03 11.95 -13.37
C PRO A 109 20.13 12.35 -14.55
N GLN A 110 20.69 13.18 -15.43
CA GLN A 110 20.02 13.71 -16.61
C GLN A 110 19.66 12.57 -17.59
N PRO A 111 18.52 12.66 -18.30
CA PRO A 111 18.17 11.69 -19.34
C PRO A 111 19.18 11.82 -20.48
N VAL A 112 20.07 10.83 -20.59
CA VAL A 112 21.05 10.75 -21.69
C VAL A 112 20.29 10.49 -22.99
N SER A 113 20.07 11.57 -23.75
CA SER A 113 19.76 11.52 -25.17
C SER A 113 21.00 11.01 -25.90
N LYS A 114 21.00 9.74 -26.31
CA LYS A 114 22.01 9.21 -27.24
C LYS A 114 21.55 9.55 -28.66
N ASN A 115 22.22 10.51 -29.28
CA ASN A 115 22.35 10.61 -30.73
C ASN A 115 23.38 9.59 -31.23
#